data_AF-A0AAW8ZPV8-F1
#
_entry.id   AF-A0AAW8ZPV8-F1
#
_cell.length_a   1.000
_cell.length_b   1.000
_cell.length_c   1.000
_cell.angle_alpha   90.00
_cell.angle_beta   90.00
_cell.angle_gamma   90.00
#
_symmetry.space_group_name_H-M   'P 1'
#
loop_
_entity.id
_entity.type
_entity.pdbx_description
1 polymer ?
#
loop_
_entity_poly.entity_id
_entity_poly.type
_entity_poly.pdbx_seq_one_letter_code
_entity_poly.pdbx_strand_id
1 'polypeptide(L)'
;MTEPLRPPLSRLWSPDQDGGMSLQLSANVDGREHALLTVLADPHDEALWVAVQAGDTQVQIPLAVLRQLLEVAAEEVHSAEWFARQDAAEPEL
;
A
#
# COMPACT_ATOMS: atom_id res chain seq x y z
N MET A 1 -1.28 -12.98 -18.73
CA MET A 1 -0.99 -12.17 -17.52
C MET A 1 0.48 -12.36 -17.22
N THR A 2 1.24 -11.29 -17.02
CA THR A 2 2.64 -11.35 -16.57
C THR A 2 2.69 -11.58 -15.07
N GLU A 3 3.70 -12.32 -14.60
CA GLU A 3 3.93 -12.51 -13.17
C GLU A 3 4.18 -11.14 -12.49
N PRO A 4 3.66 -10.93 -11.27
CA PRO A 4 3.87 -9.69 -10.55
C PRO A 4 5.34 -9.55 -10.10
N LEU A 5 5.94 -8.40 -10.38
CA LEU A 5 7.29 -8.06 -9.91
C LEU A 5 7.30 -7.80 -8.40
N ARG A 6 8.39 -8.18 -7.73
CA ARG A 6 8.62 -7.92 -6.30
C ARG A 6 9.95 -7.17 -6.10
N PRO A 7 10.02 -5.89 -6.49
CA PRO A 7 11.26 -5.12 -6.46
C PRO A 7 11.70 -4.78 -5.02
N PRO A 8 12.99 -4.47 -4.80
CA PRO A 8 13.44 -3.85 -3.56
C PRO A 8 12.73 -2.52 -3.31
N LEU A 9 12.40 -2.24 -2.05
CA LEU A 9 11.71 -1.02 -1.64
C LEU A 9 12.65 -0.10 -0.86
N SER A 10 12.49 1.20 -1.08
CA SER A 10 13.22 2.27 -0.41
C SER A 10 12.27 3.29 0.20
N ARG A 11 12.72 3.97 1.27
CA ARG A 11 11.97 5.06 1.91
C ARG A 11 12.74 6.35 1.76
N LEU A 12 12.05 7.41 1.36
CA LEU A 12 12.62 8.75 1.21
C LEU A 12 11.80 9.75 2.01
N TRP A 13 12.47 10.53 2.84
CA TRP A 13 11.88 11.71 3.47
C TRP A 13 12.15 12.92 2.59
N SER A 14 11.12 13.69 2.28
CA SER A 14 11.21 14.87 1.43
C SER A 14 10.46 16.05 2.06
N PRO A 15 11.04 17.27 2.03
CA PRO A 15 10.30 18.46 2.42
C PRO A 15 9.14 18.67 1.44
N ASP A 16 8.00 19.11 1.95
CA ASP A 16 6.94 19.64 1.10
C ASP A 16 7.14 21.14 0.82
N GLN A 17 6.22 21.73 0.05
CA GLN A 17 6.31 23.14 -0.39
C GLN A 17 6.08 24.14 0.76
N ASP A 18 5.43 23.71 1.84
CA ASP A 18 5.01 24.55 2.95
C ASP A 18 5.94 24.39 4.18
N GLY A 19 7.01 23.61 4.04
CA GLY A 19 8.02 23.38 5.08
C GLY A 19 7.71 22.18 5.99
N GLY A 20 6.68 21.41 5.69
CA GLY A 20 6.40 20.11 6.30
C GLY A 20 7.26 19.00 5.70
N MET A 21 6.99 17.77 6.15
CA MET A 21 7.73 16.59 5.75
C MET A 21 6.78 15.51 5.23
N SER A 22 7.15 14.93 4.10
CA SER A 22 6.47 13.77 3.52
C SER A 22 7.38 12.54 3.57
N LEU A 23 6.75 11.36 3.58
CA LEU A 23 7.43 10.07 3.53
C LEU A 23 6.99 9.30 2.28
N GLN A 24 7.89 9.14 1.33
CA GLN A 24 7.66 8.41 0.09
C GLN A 24 8.17 6.96 0.20
N LEU A 25 7.35 6.01 -0.23
CA LEU A 25 7.76 4.65 -0.55
C LEU A 25 8.07 4.56 -2.05
N SER A 26 9.26 4.05 -2.38
CA SER A 26 9.73 3.91 -3.75
C SER A 26 10.21 2.49 -4.02
N ALA A 27 10.27 2.11 -5.29
CA ALA A 27 10.81 0.84 -5.73
C ALA A 27 11.75 1.02 -6.92
N ASN A 28 12.80 0.20 -6.96
CA ASN A 28 13.66 0.11 -8.13
C ASN A 28 13.07 -0.90 -9.13
N VAL A 29 12.60 -0.40 -10.28
CA VAL A 29 12.06 -1.22 -11.37
C VAL A 29 12.85 -0.90 -12.65
N ASP A 30 13.45 -1.93 -13.24
CA ASP A 30 14.29 -1.83 -14.44
C ASP A 30 15.42 -0.79 -14.30
N GLY A 31 16.04 -0.73 -13.12
CA GLY A 31 17.16 0.17 -12.83
C GLY A 31 16.74 1.63 -12.61
N ARG A 32 15.45 1.92 -12.55
CA ARG A 32 14.90 3.26 -12.28
C ARG A 32 14.12 3.25 -10.97
N GLU A 33 14.24 4.35 -10.22
CA GLU A 33 13.45 4.54 -9.00
C GLU A 33 12.05 5.06 -9.38
N HIS A 34 11.01 4.42 -8.86
CA HIS A 34 9.62 4.81 -9.07
C HIS A 34 8.96 5.08 -7.72
N ALA A 35 8.26 6.21 -7.61
CA ALA A 35 7.40 6.49 -6.46
C ALA A 35 6.17 5.57 -6.51
N LEU A 36 5.89 4.89 -5.40
CA LEU A 36 4.71 4.02 -5.27
C LEU A 36 3.59 4.72 -4.52
N LEU A 37 3.92 5.32 -3.37
CA LEU A 37 3.00 6.11 -2.56
C LEU A 37 3.77 7.15 -1.74
N THR A 38 3.06 8.18 -1.31
CA THR A 38 3.58 9.21 -0.41
C THR A 38 2.64 9.41 0.75
N VAL A 39 3.16 9.40 1.97
CA VAL A 39 2.44 9.80 3.18
C VAL A 39 2.69 11.28 3.43
N LEU A 40 1.63 12.04 3.64
CA LEU A 40 1.65 13.48 3.90
C LEU A 40 0.68 13.83 5.03
N ALA A 41 0.89 14.98 5.67
CA ALA A 41 -0.05 15.56 6.63
C ALA A 41 -0.93 16.60 5.93
N ASP A 42 -2.20 16.68 6.32
CA ASP A 42 -3.08 17.76 5.92
C ASP A 42 -2.68 19.05 6.67
N PRO A 43 -2.45 20.19 5.98
CA PRO A 43 -2.00 21.42 6.62
C PRO A 43 -3.05 22.07 7.52
N HIS A 44 -4.32 21.65 7.46
CA HIS A 44 -5.40 22.22 8.27
C HIS A 44 -5.57 21.54 9.63
N ASP A 45 -5.47 20.20 9.67
CA ASP A 45 -5.78 19.40 10.87
C ASP A 45 -4.73 18.34 11.24
N GLU A 46 -3.61 18.29 10.51
CA GLU A 46 -2.51 17.33 10.69
C GLU A 46 -2.93 15.85 10.47
N ALA A 47 -4.10 15.59 9.88
CA ALA A 47 -4.51 14.24 9.53
C ALA A 47 -3.55 13.65 8.49
N LEU A 48 -3.16 12.39 8.66
CA LEU A 48 -2.24 11.72 7.74
C LEU A 48 -2.99 11.07 6.58
N TRP A 49 -2.51 11.34 5.38
CA TRP A 49 -3.04 10.83 4.11
C TRP A 49 -1.97 10.07 3.34
N VAL A 50 -2.41 9.06 2.59
CA VAL A 50 -1.58 8.28 1.68
C VAL A 50 -2.00 8.66 0.26
N ALA A 51 -1.14 9.39 -0.44
CA ALA A 51 -1.30 9.71 -1.84
C ALA A 51 -0.78 8.56 -2.72
N VAL A 52 -1.62 8.11 -3.66
CA VAL A 52 -1.31 7.10 -4.67
C VAL A 52 -1.73 7.59 -6.05
N GLN A 53 -1.04 7.14 -7.09
CA GLN A 53 -1.39 7.46 -8.47
C GLN A 53 -2.36 6.40 -9.03
N ALA A 54 -3.54 6.82 -9.48
CA ALA A 54 -4.55 5.98 -10.12
C ALA A 54 -4.81 6.49 -11.55
N GLY A 55 -4.09 5.91 -12.52
CA GLY A 55 -4.05 6.46 -13.88
C GLY A 55 -3.42 7.85 -13.88
N ASP A 56 -4.12 8.84 -14.45
CA ASP A 56 -3.66 10.24 -14.47
C ASP A 56 -4.08 11.03 -13.23
N THR A 57 -4.79 10.41 -12.28
CA THR A 57 -5.32 11.09 -11.08
C THR A 57 -4.56 10.66 -9.83
N GLN A 58 -4.17 11.64 -9.01
CA GLN A 58 -3.69 11.36 -7.66
C GLN A 58 -4.88 11.22 -6.71
N VAL A 59 -4.92 10.13 -5.95
CA VAL A 59 -5.97 9.84 -4.96
C VAL A 59 -5.33 9.82 -3.58
N GLN A 60 -6.03 10.37 -2.59
CA GLN A 60 -5.61 10.33 -1.19
C GLN A 60 -6.53 9.43 -0.37
N ILE A 61 -5.92 8.58 0.44
CA ILE A 61 -6.60 7.64 1.34
C ILE A 61 -6.21 8.02 2.77
N PRO A 62 -7.15 8.16 3.72
CA PRO A 62 -6.78 8.38 5.11
C PRO A 62 -5.89 7.24 5.62
N LEU A 63 -4.77 7.56 6.27
CA LEU A 63 -3.82 6.55 6.72
C LEU A 63 -4.47 5.53 7.67
N ALA A 64 -5.41 5.97 8.51
CA ALA A 64 -6.15 5.10 9.42
C ALA A 64 -6.97 4.04 8.65
N VAL A 65 -7.62 4.43 7.54
CA VAL A 65 -8.41 3.51 6.71
C VAL A 65 -7.50 2.48 6.04
N LEU A 66 -6.35 2.91 5.50
CA LEU A 66 -5.40 1.97 4.89
C LEU A 66 -4.84 0.97 5.91
N ARG A 67 -4.53 1.41 7.13
CA ARG A 67 -4.07 0.52 8.20
C ARG A 67 -5.11 -0.53 8.53
N GLN A 68 -6.37 -0.12 8.74
CA GLN A 68 -7.46 -1.04 9.03
C GLN A 68 -7.65 -2.06 7.91
N LEU A 69 -7.56 -1.64 6.65
CA LEU A 69 -7.65 -2.53 5.50
C LEU A 69 -6.55 -3.59 5.51
N LEU A 70 -5.30 -3.21 5.81
CA LEU A 70 -4.16 -4.13 5.84
C LEU A 70 -4.26 -5.14 7.00
N GLU A 71 -4.79 -4.71 8.15
CA GLU A 71 -5.06 -5.59 9.29
C GLU A 71 -6.08 -6.67 8.91
N VAL A 72 -7.23 -6.27 8.36
CA VAL A 72 -8.26 -7.21 7.88
C VAL A 72 -7.70 -8.13 6.78
N ALA A 73 -6.92 -7.57 5.85
CA ALA A 73 -6.33 -8.35 4.77
C ALA A 73 -5.34 -9.41 5.27
N ALA A 74 -4.55 -9.11 6.31
CA ALA A 74 -3.62 -10.07 6.88
C ALA A 74 -4.33 -11.29 7.50
N GLU A 75 -5.57 -11.11 7.98
CA GLU A 75 -6.38 -12.16 8.59
C GLU A 75 -7.24 -12.91 7.58
N GLU A 76 -7.86 -12.20 6.63
CA GLU A 76 -8.93 -12.77 5.80
C GLU A 76 -8.53 -13.01 4.33
N VAL A 77 -7.46 -12.40 3.83
CA VAL A 77 -7.05 -12.58 2.42
C VAL A 77 -6.18 -13.82 2.27
N HIS A 78 -6.73 -14.81 1.59
CA HIS A 78 -6.06 -16.08 1.32
C HIS A 78 -6.13 -16.46 -0.16
N SER A 79 -5.19 -17.31 -0.61
CA SER A 79 -5.22 -17.84 -1.98
C SER A 79 -6.34 -18.87 -2.14
N ALA A 80 -6.79 -19.10 -3.38
CA ALA A 80 -7.76 -20.15 -3.67
C ALA A 80 -7.29 -21.55 -3.20
N GLU A 81 -5.98 -21.81 -3.26
CA GLU A 81 -5.38 -23.07 -2.78
C GLU A 81 -5.42 -23.20 -1.25
N TRP A 82 -5.45 -22.08 -0.53
CA TRP A 82 -5.67 -22.11 0.90
C TRP A 82 -7.11 -22.53 1.22
N PHE A 83 -8.11 -21.94 0.54
CA PHE A 83 -9.52 -22.31 0.74
C PHE A 83 -9.79 -23.77 0.36
N ALA A 84 -9.28 -24.23 -0.78
CA ALA A 84 -9.41 -25.63 -1.20
C ALA A 84 -8.85 -26.63 -0.18
N ARG A 85 -7.84 -26.23 0.61
CA ARG A 85 -7.31 -27.06 1.70
C ARG A 85 -8.18 -27.04 2.95
N GLN A 86 -8.93 -25.97 3.21
CA GLN A 86 -9.89 -25.93 4.32
C GLN A 86 -11.11 -26.80 4.00
N ASP A 87 -11.68 -26.67 2.80
CA ASP A 87 -12.85 -27.45 2.36
C ASP A 87 -12.56 -28.96 2.36
N ALA A 88 -11.33 -29.35 1.98
CA ALA A 88 -10.90 -30.75 2.03
C ALA A 88 -10.58 -31.25 3.46
N ALA A 89 -10.40 -30.34 4.41
CA ALA A 89 -10.08 -30.65 5.81
C ALA A 89 -11.32 -30.69 6.72
N GLU A 90 -12.49 -30.29 6.25
CA GLU A 90 -13.78 -30.53 6.91
C GLU A 90 -14.36 -31.88 6.44
N PRO A 91 -14.26 -32.96 7.22
CA PRO A 91 -15.03 -34.18 6.94
C PRO A 91 -16.48 -33.90 7.32
N GLU A 92 -17.42 -34.25 6.44
CA GLU A 92 -18.85 -34.29 6.74
C GLU A 92 -19.09 -35.04 8.06
N LEU A 93 -19.66 -34.35 9.06
CA LEU A 93 -20.26 -34.97 10.23
C LEU A 93 -21.70 -35.39 9.93
#